data_AF-A0A1G2XHE0-F1
#
_entry.id   AF-A0A1G2XHE0-F1
#
_cell.length_a   1.000
_cell.length_b   1.000
_cell.length_c   1.000
_cell.angle_alpha   90.00
_cell.angle_beta   90.00
_cell.angle_gamma   90.00
#
_symmetry.space_group_name_H-M   'P 1'
#
loop_
_entity.id
_entity.type
_entity.pdbx_description
1 polymer ?
#
loop_
_entity_poly.entity_id
_entity_poly.type
_entity_poly.pdbx_seq_one_letter_code
_entity_poly.pdbx_strand_id
1 'polypeptide(L)'
;MAAEKKTTDIDASPIETVEPIGKRILIRKDEDKKETKGGIKLPDNIEIPTITGRIVAVSAEVENMPELPLKKYDKVLFNPKGAIPVDFEGDNRLFVVEVENIVAVFRKS
;
A
#
# COMPACT_ATOMS: atom_id res chain seq x y z
N MET A 1 25.23 -44.83 17.69
CA MET A 1 25.15 -43.84 16.59
C MET A 1 23.70 -43.69 16.20
N ALA A 2 22.98 -42.78 16.84
CA ALA A 2 21.63 -42.38 16.48
C ALA A 2 21.71 -40.89 16.16
N ALA A 3 21.46 -40.52 14.91
CA ALA A 3 21.36 -39.13 14.49
C ALA A 3 19.87 -38.74 14.59
N GLU A 4 19.51 -38.03 15.66
CA GLU A 4 18.22 -37.35 15.77
C GLU A 4 18.17 -36.22 14.73
N LYS A 5 17.31 -36.36 13.73
CA LYS A 5 16.87 -35.25 12.88
C LYS A 5 16.00 -34.32 13.73
N LYS A 6 16.52 -33.15 14.06
CA LYS A 6 15.76 -32.04 14.65
C LYS A 6 14.87 -31.45 13.56
N THR A 7 13.60 -31.85 13.54
CA THR A 7 12.55 -31.21 12.74
C THR A 7 12.40 -29.78 13.25
N THR A 8 12.72 -28.79 12.41
CA THR A 8 12.41 -27.39 12.69
C THR A 8 10.92 -27.18 12.47
N ASP A 9 10.19 -27.12 13.58
CA ASP A 9 8.84 -26.56 13.61
C ASP A 9 8.95 -25.10 13.15
N ILE A 10 8.39 -24.83 11.97
CA ILE A 10 8.15 -23.48 11.48
C ILE A 10 6.96 -22.99 12.30
N ASP A 11 7.22 -22.16 13.30
CA ASP A 11 6.20 -21.38 14.00
C ASP A 11 5.43 -20.57 12.95
N ALA A 12 4.30 -21.12 12.50
CA ALA A 12 3.35 -20.45 11.65
C ALA A 12 2.60 -19.44 12.52
N SER A 13 3.27 -18.33 12.86
CA SER A 13 2.60 -17.14 13.35
C SER A 13 1.45 -16.84 12.39
N PRO A 14 0.22 -16.64 12.87
CA PRO A 14 -0.91 -16.36 11.99
C PRO A 14 -0.58 -15.12 11.18
N ILE A 15 -0.56 -15.26 9.85
CA ILE A 15 -0.34 -14.13 8.95
C ILE A 15 -1.56 -13.23 9.08
N GLU A 16 -1.44 -12.17 9.87
CA GLU A 16 -2.49 -11.17 9.98
C GLU A 16 -2.69 -10.53 8.60
N THR A 17 -3.93 -10.48 8.12
CA THR A 17 -4.24 -9.89 6.81
C THR A 17 -5.23 -8.76 7.02
N VAL A 18 -4.88 -7.57 6.52
CA VAL A 18 -5.74 -6.40 6.64
C VAL A 18 -6.71 -6.38 5.47
N GLU A 19 -7.99 -6.58 5.76
CA GLU A 19 -9.07 -6.52 4.78
C GLU A 19 -9.87 -5.21 4.94
N PRO A 20 -9.89 -4.32 3.93
CA PRO A 20 -10.67 -3.09 3.99
C PRO A 20 -12.18 -3.39 3.82
N ILE A 21 -13.02 -2.71 4.60
CA ILE A 21 -14.48 -2.90 4.59
C ILE A 21 -15.20 -1.64 4.08
N GLY A 22 -16.30 -1.83 3.35
CA GLY A 22 -17.09 -0.75 2.74
C GLY A 22 -16.44 -0.23 1.46
N LYS A 23 -16.61 1.05 1.17
CA LYS A 23 -15.96 1.73 0.02
C LYS A 23 -14.51 2.16 0.32
N ARG A 24 -13.70 1.24 0.87
CA ARG A 24 -12.33 1.49 1.30
C ARG A 24 -11.34 0.58 0.57
N ILE A 25 -10.12 1.06 0.42
CA ILE A 25 -9.01 0.30 -0.13
C ILE A 25 -7.76 0.47 0.72
N LEU A 26 -6.92 -0.56 0.74
CA LEU A 26 -5.64 -0.55 1.42
C LEU A 26 -4.53 -0.21 0.43
N ILE A 27 -3.80 0.86 0.70
CA ILE A 27 -2.71 1.36 -0.15
C ILE A 27 -1.42 1.32 0.65
N ARG A 28 -0.34 0.89 0.01
CA ARG A 28 1.02 1.14 0.49
C ARG A 28 1.55 2.41 -0.17
N LYS A 29 1.83 3.44 0.62
CA LYS A 29 2.40 4.70 0.12
C LYS A 29 3.81 4.44 -0.43
N ASP A 30 4.15 5.05 -1.58
CA ASP A 30 5.52 5.02 -2.09
C ASP A 30 6.43 5.93 -1.25
N GLU A 31 7.73 5.64 -1.19
CA GLU A 31 8.70 6.49 -0.50
C GLU A 31 8.77 7.90 -1.12
N ASP A 32 8.98 8.89 -0.27
CA ASP A 32 9.07 10.30 -0.69
C ASP A 32 10.30 10.52 -1.59
N LYS A 33 10.11 11.21 -2.71
CA LYS A 33 11.20 11.45 -3.67
C LYS A 33 11.98 12.69 -3.25
N LYS A 34 13.28 12.49 -2.94
CA LYS A 34 14.22 13.57 -2.59
C LYS A 34 14.86 14.25 -3.81
N GLU A 35 14.69 13.69 -5.00
CA GLU A 35 15.32 14.17 -6.24
C GLU A 35 14.28 14.56 -7.30
N THR A 36 14.45 15.74 -7.88
CA THR A 36 13.68 16.17 -9.05
C THR A 36 14.29 15.58 -10.33
N LYS A 37 13.47 15.35 -11.37
CA LYS A 37 13.92 14.77 -12.66
C LYS A 37 15.05 15.55 -13.37
N GLY A 38 15.36 16.76 -12.91
CA GLY A 38 16.42 17.62 -13.46
C GLY A 38 17.77 17.53 -12.73
N GLY A 39 17.95 16.61 -11.77
CA GLY A 39 19.23 16.46 -11.04
C GLY A 39 19.51 17.57 -10.01
N ILE A 40 18.55 18.46 -9.76
CA ILE A 40 18.66 19.48 -8.73
C ILE A 40 18.25 18.84 -7.40
N LYS A 41 19.23 18.72 -6.51
CA LYS A 41 19.02 18.33 -5.12
C LYS A 41 18.27 19.48 -4.44
N LEU A 42 17.02 19.23 -4.05
CA LEU A 42 16.27 20.18 -3.23
C LEU A 42 16.99 20.30 -1.87
N PRO A 43 17.02 21.49 -1.23
CA PRO A 43 17.49 21.62 0.14
C PRO A 43 16.71 20.65 1.05
N ASP A 44 17.38 20.07 2.05
CA ASP A 44 16.91 18.93 2.87
C ASP A 44 15.53 19.09 3.54
N ASN A 45 14.94 20.29 3.49
CA ASN A 45 13.72 20.67 4.20
C ASN A 45 12.43 20.63 3.35
N ILE A 46 12.52 20.28 2.05
CA ILE A 46 11.34 20.19 1.16
C ILE A 46 11.22 18.77 0.64
N GLU A 47 10.53 17.93 1.41
CA GLU A 47 10.05 16.63 0.92
C GLU A 47 8.73 16.86 0.16
N ILE A 48 8.69 16.47 -1.12
CA ILE A 48 7.43 16.49 -1.87
C ILE A 48 6.65 15.25 -1.42
N PRO A 49 5.53 15.39 -0.68
CA PRO A 49 4.79 14.23 -0.20
C PRO A 49 4.33 13.44 -1.42
N THR A 50 4.80 12.20 -1.52
CA THR A 50 4.35 11.30 -2.58
C THR A 50 2.92 10.88 -2.29
N ILE A 51 1.97 11.59 -2.90
CA ILE A 51 0.55 11.24 -2.92
C ILE A 51 0.24 10.04 -3.84
N THR A 52 1.26 9.21 -4.10
CA THR A 52 1.17 8.01 -4.92
C THR A 52 1.41 6.79 -4.07
N GLY A 53 0.70 5.72 -4.36
CA GLY A 53 0.90 4.44 -3.70
C GLY A 53 0.49 3.27 -4.58
N ARG A 54 0.66 2.06 -4.04
CA ARG A 54 0.18 0.83 -4.67
C ARG A 54 -0.96 0.22 -3.86
N ILE A 55 -1.97 -0.26 -4.56
CA ILE A 55 -3.08 -0.99 -3.93
C ILE A 55 -2.56 -2.35 -3.44
N VAL A 56 -2.74 -2.62 -2.16
CA VAL A 56 -2.44 -3.92 -1.52
C VAL A 56 -3.70 -4.78 -1.50
N ALA A 57 -4.82 -4.18 -1.08
CA ALA A 57 -6.12 -4.83 -1.03
C ALA A 57 -7.24 -3.87 -1.42
N VAL A 58 -8.28 -4.41 -2.03
CA VAL A 58 -9.55 -3.74 -2.31
C VAL A 58 -10.64 -4.45 -1.51
N SER A 59 -11.67 -3.72 -1.08
CA SER A 59 -12.81 -4.34 -0.43
C SER A 59 -13.67 -5.09 -1.44
N ALA A 60 -14.45 -6.06 -0.95
CA ALA A 60 -15.39 -6.81 -1.79
C ALA A 60 -16.41 -5.89 -2.49
N GLU A 61 -16.86 -4.80 -1.85
CA GLU A 61 -17.79 -3.86 -2.47
C GLU A 61 -17.17 -3.16 -3.69
N VAL A 62 -15.90 -2.74 -3.57
CA VAL A 62 -15.19 -2.03 -4.65
C VAL A 62 -14.84 -2.98 -5.78
N GLU A 63 -14.44 -4.20 -5.48
CA GLU A 63 -14.16 -5.23 -6.49
C GLU A 63 -15.40 -5.59 -7.31
N ASN A 64 -16.59 -5.52 -6.70
CA ASN A 64 -17.86 -5.77 -7.39
C ASN A 64 -18.43 -4.55 -8.13
N MET A 65 -17.79 -3.37 -8.06
CA MET A 65 -18.22 -2.17 -8.79
C MET A 65 -17.55 -2.10 -10.17
N PRO A 66 -18.26 -2.37 -11.28
CA PRO A 66 -17.65 -2.38 -12.62
C PRO A 66 -17.19 -1.00 -13.11
N GLU A 67 -17.70 0.07 -12.51
CA GLU A 67 -17.37 1.46 -12.86
C GLU A 67 -15.97 1.87 -12.36
N LEU A 68 -15.43 1.15 -11.37
CA LEU A 68 -14.14 1.46 -10.75
C LEU A 68 -13.11 0.43 -11.19
N PRO A 69 -12.20 0.78 -12.11
CA PRO A 69 -11.18 -0.14 -12.58
C PRO A 69 -10.00 -0.20 -11.61
N LEU A 70 -10.27 -0.45 -10.33
CA LEU A 70 -9.27 -0.56 -9.27
C LEU A 70 -8.90 -2.04 -9.09
N LYS A 71 -7.63 -2.38 -9.29
CA LYS A 71 -7.12 -3.73 -9.05
C LYS A 71 -6.01 -3.73 -8.02
N LYS A 72 -5.83 -4.89 -7.36
CA LYS A 72 -4.64 -5.14 -6.55
C LYS A 72 -3.40 -4.90 -7.40
N TYR A 73 -2.38 -4.29 -6.78
CA TYR A 73 -1.11 -3.91 -7.38
C TYR A 73 -1.12 -2.71 -8.34
N ASP A 74 -2.28 -2.12 -8.63
CA ASP A 74 -2.31 -0.89 -9.40
C ASP A 74 -1.61 0.24 -8.66
N LYS A 75 -0.87 1.05 -9.42
CA LYS A 75 -0.31 2.30 -8.90
C LYS A 75 -1.38 3.37 -9.03
N VAL A 76 -1.67 4.06 -7.93
CA VAL A 76 -2.73 5.06 -7.86
C VAL A 76 -2.22 6.39 -7.31
N LEU A 77 -2.89 7.45 -7.73
CA LEU A 77 -2.81 8.78 -7.15
C LEU A 77 -3.99 8.93 -6.19
N PHE A 78 -3.71 9.26 -4.93
CA PHE A 78 -4.75 9.40 -3.91
C PHE A 78 -4.56 10.67 -3.10
N ASN A 79 -5.67 11.22 -2.60
CA ASN A 79 -5.63 12.31 -1.64
C ASN A 79 -5.40 11.73 -0.23
N PRO A 80 -4.35 12.14 0.51
CA PRO A 80 -4.12 11.66 1.87
C PRO A 80 -5.13 12.20 2.89
N LYS A 81 -6.02 13.12 2.51
CA LYS A 81 -7.06 13.66 3.39
C LYS A 81 -8.00 12.55 3.86
N GLY A 82 -7.97 12.24 5.15
CA GLY A 82 -8.79 11.16 5.74
C GLY A 82 -8.20 9.75 5.58
N ALA A 83 -6.96 9.63 5.10
CA ALA A 83 -6.25 8.35 5.08
C ALA A 83 -5.91 7.92 6.51
N ILE A 84 -6.28 6.70 6.88
CA ILE A 84 -6.03 6.13 8.21
C ILE A 84 -4.73 5.31 8.12
N PRO A 85 -3.65 5.67 8.84
CA PRO A 85 -2.45 4.84 8.87
C PRO A 85 -2.77 3.53 9.59
N VAL A 86 -2.30 2.42 9.01
CA VAL A 86 -2.37 1.10 9.63
C VAL A 86 -0.97 0.72 10.06
N ASP A 87 -0.79 0.57 11.37
CA ASP A 87 0.42 -0.02 11.91
C ASP A 87 0.30 -1.54 11.74
N PHE A 88 1.16 -2.11 10.92
CA PHE A 88 1.20 -3.53 10.61
C PHE A 88 2.66 -3.96 10.69
N GLU A 89 2.95 -5.13 11.27
CA GLU A 89 4.31 -5.57 11.58
C GLU A 89 5.32 -5.25 10.45
N GLY A 90 6.31 -4.41 10.76
CA GLY A 90 7.36 -3.95 9.84
C GLY A 90 7.26 -2.46 9.44
N ASP A 91 8.20 -2.00 8.59
CA ASP A 91 8.24 -0.62 8.03
C ASP A 91 7.21 -0.41 6.91
N ASN A 92 6.01 -0.97 7.09
CA ASN A 92 4.97 -1.01 6.09
C ASN A 92 4.11 0.25 6.20
N ARG A 93 4.31 1.20 5.28
CA ARG A 93 3.54 2.45 5.16
C ARG A 93 2.14 2.22 4.57
N LEU A 94 1.32 1.47 5.29
CA LEU A 94 -0.04 1.12 4.89
C LEU A 94 -1.04 2.19 5.32
N PHE A 95 -1.97 2.49 4.42
CA PHE A 95 -3.03 3.46 4.63
C PHE A 95 -4.34 2.89 4.11
N VAL A 96 -5.39 2.99 4.92
CA VAL A 96 -6.76 2.76 4.47
C VAL A 96 -7.30 4.08 3.94
N VAL A 97 -7.74 4.06 2.68
CA VAL A 97 -8.21 5.24 1.95
C VAL A 97 -9.59 4.93 1.38
N GLU A 98 -10.50 5.89 1.45
CA GLU A 98 -11.80 5.80 0.79
C GLU A 98 -11.65 5.91 -0.73
N VAL A 99 -12.50 5.19 -1.46
CA VAL A 99 -12.48 5.17 -2.94
C VAL A 99 -12.66 6.55 -3.55
N GLU A 100 -13.44 7.42 -2.91
CA GLU A 100 -13.67 8.80 -3.36
C GLU A 100 -12.41 9.67 -3.33
N ASN A 101 -11.43 9.29 -2.50
CA ASN A 101 -10.14 9.98 -2.42
C ASN A 101 -9.13 9.46 -3.46
N ILE A 102 -9.49 8.46 -4.28
CA ILE A 102 -8.65 7.96 -5.36
C ILE A 102 -8.89 8.81 -6.60
N VAL A 103 -7.85 9.55 -7.00
CA VAL A 103 -7.93 10.55 -8.05
C VAL A 103 -7.63 9.95 -9.43
N ALA A 104 -6.67 9.03 -9.49
CA ALA A 104 -6.26 8.42 -10.77
C ALA A 104 -5.59 7.06 -10.59
N VAL A 105 -5.64 6.24 -11.64
CA VAL A 105 -4.89 4.98 -11.76
C VAL A 105 -3.83 5.16 -12.85
N PHE A 106 -2.57 4.87 -12.53
CA PHE A 106 -1.49 4.86 -13.50
C PHE A 106 -1.53 3.56 -14.30
N ARG A 107 -1.93 3.64 -15.57
CA ARG A 107 -1.81 2.52 -16.51
C ARG A 107 -0.54 2.68 -17.33
N LYS A 108 0.25 1.61 -17.44
CA LYS A 108 1.32 1.55 -18.45
C LYS A 108 0.66 1.23 -19.79
N SER A 109 0.83 2.12 -20.75
CA SER A 109 0.55 1.87 -22.17
C SER A 109 1.72 1.16 -22.83
#